data_AF-K2D466-F1
#
_entry.id   AF-K2D466-F1
#
_cell.length_a   1.000
_cell.length_b   1.000
_cell.length_c   1.000
_cell.angle_alpha   90.00
_cell.angle_beta   90.00
_cell.angle_gamma   90.00
#
_symmetry.space_group_name_H-M   'P 1'
#
loop_
_entity.id
_entity.type
_entity.pdbx_description
1 polymer ?
#
loop_
_entity_poly.entity_id
_entity_poly.type
_entity_poly.pdbx_seq_one_letter_code
_entity_poly.pdbx_strand_id
1 'polypeptide(L)' 'MELGLVRKVDIDHEMQQSYLDYAMSVIVSRALPDARDGLKPVQRRLLYAMYDMGIRPDSAYKKSARIVG' A
#
# COMPACT_ATOMS: atom_id res chain seq x y z
N MET A 1 16.41 -23.14 31.35
CA MET A 1 15.36 -22.40 30.63
C MET A 1 16.08 -21.41 29.73
N GLU A 2 16.47 -21.84 28.53
CA GLU A 2 17.10 -20.95 27.56
C GLU A 2 16.03 -19.97 27.06
N LEU A 3 16.06 -18.75 27.59
CA LEU A 3 15.36 -17.63 26.98
C LEU A 3 15.91 -17.52 25.56
N GLY A 4 15.02 -17.67 24.57
CA GLY A 4 15.36 -17.78 23.15
C GLY A 4 16.34 -16.71 22.68
N LEU A 5 17.15 -17.04 21.69
CA LEU A 5 18.23 -16.22 21.11
C LEU A 5 17.85 -14.73 20.95
N VAL A 6 18.20 -13.91 21.96
CA VAL A 6 18.02 -12.45 21.90
C VAL A 6 19.22 -11.86 21.17
N ARG A 7 18.98 -11.29 19.99
CA ARG A 7 19.99 -10.53 19.25
C ARG A 7 20.02 -9.10 19.76
N LYS A 8 21.17 -8.65 20.21
CA LYS A 8 21.41 -7.23 20.47
C LYS A 8 21.53 -6.52 19.12
N VAL A 9 20.84 -5.40 18.97
CA VAL A 9 20.87 -4.57 17.76
C VAL A 9 21.31 -3.17 18.18
N ASP A 10 22.16 -2.56 17.37
CA ASP A 10 22.56 -1.17 17.57
C ASP A 10 21.39 -0.24 17.21
N ILE A 11 21.05 0.70 18.10
CA ILE A 11 19.86 1.53 17.95
C ILE A 11 19.99 2.52 16.79
N ASP A 12 21.18 3.10 16.57
CA ASP A 12 21.39 4.09 15.51
C ASP A 12 21.26 3.41 14.14
N HIS A 13 21.84 2.22 14.00
CA HIS A 13 21.72 1.42 12.80
C HIS A 13 20.27 0.98 12.52
N GLU A 14 19.57 0.46 13.53
CA GLU A 14 18.18 0.01 13.39
C GLU A 14 17.25 1.17 13.00
N MET A 15 17.40 2.33 13.65
CA MET A 15 16.61 3.52 13.37
C MET A 15 16.80 4.02 11.94
N GLN A 16 18.05 4.05 11.45
CA GLN A 16 18.33 4.44 10.08
C GLN A 16 17.69 3.49 9.07
N GLN A 17 17.83 2.17 9.29
CA GLN A 17 17.27 1.15 8.40
C GLN A 17 15.75 1.22 8.36
N SER A 18 15.10 1.19 9.54
CA SER A 18 13.65 1.27 9.67
C SER A 18 13.08 2.56 9.05
N TYR A 19 13.77 3.69 9.24
CA TYR A 19 13.35 4.96 8.64
C TYR A 19 13.43 4.91 7.11
N LEU A 20 14.54 4.43 6.55
CA LEU A 20 14.72 4.32 5.11
C LEU A 20 13.70 3.37 4.48
N ASP A 21 13.43 2.22 5.11
CA ASP A 21 12.45 1.26 4.62
C ASP A 21 11.04 1.86 4.60
N TYR A 22 10.65 2.56 5.67
CA TYR A 22 9.38 3.27 5.71
C TYR A 22 9.31 4.37 4.64
N ALA A 23 10.32 5.22 4.55
CA ALA A 23 10.39 6.33 3.60
C ALA A 23 10.27 5.84 2.16
N MET A 24 11.05 4.81 1.80
CA MET A 24 11.00 4.20 0.47
C MET A 24 9.62 3.59 0.17
N SER A 25 9.01 2.89 1.15
CA SER A 25 7.66 2.34 0.98
C SER A 25 6.61 3.43 0.72
N VAL A 26 6.73 4.57 1.39
CA VAL A 26 5.81 5.70 1.25
C VAL A 26 6.00 6.37 -0.10
N ILE A 27 7.24 6.66 -0.49
CA ILE A 27 7.57 7.34 -1.74
C ILE A 27 7.09 6.52 -2.93
N VAL A 28 7.48 5.24 -3.00
CA VAL A 28 7.24 4.40 -4.18
C VAL A 28 5.83 3.84 -4.23
N SER A 29 5.29 3.42 -3.08
CA SER A 29 4.10 2.55 -3.05
C SER A 29 2.88 3.18 -2.38
N ARG A 30 2.90 4.48 -2.06
CA ARG A 30 1.77 5.13 -1.37
C ARG A 30 1.51 6.57 -1.81
N ALA A 31 2.50 7.44 -1.64
CA ALA A 31 2.30 8.89 -1.63
C ALA A 31 2.38 9.51 -3.02
N LEU A 32 3.32 9.08 -3.86
CA LEU A 32 3.53 9.64 -5.19
C LEU A 32 2.77 8.86 -6.26
N PRO A 33 2.20 9.55 -7.27
CA PRO A 33 1.61 8.90 -8.42
C PRO A 33 2.68 8.38 -9.38
N ASP A 34 2.33 7.37 -10.17
CA ASP A 34 3.16 6.94 -11.29
C ASP A 34 3.02 7.94 -12.45
N ALA A 35 4.12 8.29 -13.11
CA ALA A 35 4.11 9.28 -14.19
C ALA A 35 3.32 8.82 -15.43
N ARG A 36 3.14 7.51 -15.64
CA ARG A 36 2.48 6.96 -16.83
C ARG A 36 0.97 7.14 -16.81
N ASP A 37 0.36 7.00 -15.64
CA ASP A 37 -1.09 7.03 -15.47
C ASP A 37 -1.58 8.11 -14.49
N GLY A 38 -0.67 8.75 -13.74
CA GLY A 38 -1.00 9.76 -12.74
C GLY A 38 -1.64 9.19 -11.47
N LEU A 39 -1.69 7.86 -11.29
CA LEU A 39 -2.41 7.22 -10.20
C LEU A 39 -1.49 6.80 -9.05
N LYS A 40 -1.93 7.06 -7.82
CA LYS A 40 -1.39 6.43 -6.62
C LYS A 40 -1.84 4.97 -6.56
N PRO A 41 -1.09 4.07 -5.88
CA PRO A 41 -1.43 2.65 -5.85
C PRO A 41 -2.86 2.33 -5.36
N VAL A 42 -3.39 3.07 -4.39
CA VAL A 42 -4.78 2.87 -3.90
C VAL A 42 -5.83 3.20 -4.95
N GLN A 43 -5.62 4.25 -5.75
CA GLN A 43 -6.56 4.68 -6.79
C GLN A 43 -6.58 3.66 -7.93
N ARG A 44 -5.41 3.16 -8.34
CA ARG A 44 -5.29 2.10 -9.35
C ARG A 44 -6.01 0.83 -8.92
N ARG A 45 -5.82 0.39 -7.66
CA ARG A 45 -6.51 -0.79 -7.11
C ARG A 45 -8.04 -0.60 -7.09
N LEU A 46 -8.51 0.59 -6.72
CA LEU A 46 -9.94 0.90 -6.72
C LEU A 46 -10.56 0.80 -8.11
N LEU A 47 -9.94 1.45 -9.11
CA LEU A 47 -10.43 1.42 -10.49
C LEU A 47 -10.38 0.00 -11.07
N TYR A 48 -9.33 -0.76 -10.78
CA TYR A 48 -9.21 -2.14 -11.22
C TYR A 48 -10.27 -3.04 -10.58
N ALA A 49 -10.52 -2.92 -9.28
CA ALA A 49 -11.57 -3.67 -8.60
C ALA A 49 -12.96 -3.36 -9.18
N MET A 50 -13.26 -2.08 -9.44
CA MET A 50 -14.50 -1.69 -10.10
C MET A 50 -14.62 -2.30 -11.50
N TYR A 51 -13.52 -2.33 -12.26
CA TYR A 51 -13.47 -2.94 -13.59
C TYR A 51 -13.74 -4.45 -13.54
N ASP A 52 -13.07 -5.18 -12.64
CA ASP A 52 -13.20 -6.63 -12.47
C ASP A 52 -14.62 -7.03 -12.01
N MET A 53 -15.24 -6.20 -11.19
CA MET A 53 -16.64 -6.36 -10.76
C MET A 53 -17.68 -5.94 -11.82
N GLY A 54 -17.25 -5.47 -12.99
CA GLY A 54 -18.13 -5.02 -14.07
C GLY A 54 -18.87 -3.72 -13.79
N ILE A 55 -18.40 -2.89 -12.83
CA ILE A 55 -19.00 -1.59 -12.51
C ILE A 55 -18.51 -0.58 -13.54
N ARG A 56 -19.31 -0.43 -14.60
CA ARG A 56 -19.07 0.49 -15.72
C ARG A 56 -20.03 1.67 -15.68
N PRO A 57 -19.75 2.77 -16.41
CA PRO A 57 -20.61 3.96 -16.43
C PRO A 57 -22.06 3.71 -16.86
N ASP A 58 -22.30 2.66 -17.65
CA ASP A 58 -23.60 2.20 -18.14
C ASP A 58 -24.33 1.25 -17.17
N SER A 59 -23.65 0.78 -16.11
CA SER A 59 -24.20 -0.15 -15.13
C SER A 59 -24.89 0.56 -13.96
N ALA A 60 -25.87 -0.11 -13.34
CA ALA A 60 -26.55 0.42 -12.16
C ALA A 60 -25.59 0.53 -10.95
N TYR A 61 -25.72 1.62 -10.18
CA TYR A 61 -24.91 1.89 -9.00
C TYR A 61 -24.91 0.74 -7.99
N LYS A 62 -23.73 0.46 -7.44
CA LYS A 62 -23.52 -0.48 -6.32
C LYS A 62 -23.10 0.27 -5.07
N LYS A 63 -23.41 -0.28 -3.89
CA LYS A 63 -23.03 0.32 -2.61
C LYS A 63 -21.50 0.32 -2.45
N SER A 64 -20.92 1.41 -1.97
CA SER A 64 -19.47 1.58 -1.85
C SER A 64 -18.79 0.51 -1.00
N ALA A 65 -19.46 0.05 0.07
CA ALA A 65 -18.95 -1.03 0.92
C ALA A 65 -18.67 -2.33 0.15
N ARG A 66 -19.35 -2.56 -0.98
CA ARG A 66 -19.13 -3.73 -1.84
C ARG A 66 -17.83 -3.64 -2.65
N ILE A 67 -17.30 -2.44 -2.87
CA ILE A 67 -16.09 -2.19 -3.67
C ILE A 67 -14.86 -2.11 -2.75
N VAL A 68 -15.06 -1.64 -1.51
CA VAL A 68 -13.98 -1.43 -0.52
C VAL A 68 -13.55 -2.73 0.17
N GLY A 69 -14.48 -3.67 0.37
CA GLY A 69 -14.22 -4.97 1.00
C GLY A 69 -13.67 -5.99 0.02
#